data_AF-A0A822ENX2-F1
#
_entry.id   AF-A0A822ENX2-F1
#
_cell.length_a   1.000
_cell.length_b   1.000
_cell.length_c   1.000
_cell.angle_alpha   90.00
_cell.angle_beta   90.00
_cell.angle_gamma   90.00
#
_symmetry.space_group_name_H-M   'P 1'
#
loop_
_entity.id
_entity.type
_entity.pdbx_description
1 polymer ?
#
loop_
_entity_poly.entity_id
_entity_poly.type
_entity_poly.pdbx_seq_one_letter_code
_entity_poly.pdbx_strand_id
1 'polypeptide(L)'
;MLTKKEIEQLIDKKNLSLRIIKPTEYVICNQCEELLIYKPSFGTNSLSKHVSSCQKVKTTVSHNQTTINPFYASSKNEPAIPDRIKQEIKIACVEFAALDSRSFKTIHGIGFKNLAQKIFDAGKYLPISKGINVEKLLPHPTTVSREVNKLYNQKHQQLVSICRRLKTVWVSQDVHYISCLLHPSLKQFQIAPHEKSKAVDLVKAELLKRQSSTSSGSSIINITPCSSTKSSTTSKSQQLTPTTQNVLLECFDHPAEGADSILVPSPEKELIQYLSSNITLEPNGDVLLFWKKHQNTFPTLASI
;
A
#
# COMPACT_ATOMS: atom_id res chain seq x y z
N MET A 1 -28.47 34.68 -24.75
CA MET A 1 -29.82 34.15 -24.50
C MET A 1 -29.70 32.64 -24.38
N LEU A 2 -30.05 32.08 -23.22
CA LEU A 2 -30.02 30.63 -23.02
C LEU A 2 -31.17 30.00 -23.82
N THR A 3 -30.88 28.88 -24.47
CA THR A 3 -31.88 28.10 -25.22
C THR A 3 -32.86 27.43 -24.26
N LYS A 4 -34.09 27.17 -24.72
CA LYS A 4 -35.13 26.49 -23.92
C LYS A 4 -34.64 25.17 -23.30
N LYS A 5 -33.78 24.43 -24.03
CA LYS A 5 -33.15 23.19 -23.55
C LYS A 5 -32.16 23.40 -22.39
N GLU A 6 -31.43 24.52 -22.38
CA GLU A 6 -30.52 24.85 -21.28
C GLU A 6 -31.27 25.27 -20.02
N ILE A 7 -32.44 25.92 -20.18
CA ILE A 7 -33.32 26.27 -19.05
C ILE A 7 -33.95 25.00 -18.44
N GLU A 8 -34.43 24.05 -19.26
CA GLU A 8 -34.98 22.78 -18.77
C GLU A 8 -33.92 21.93 -18.04
N GLN A 9 -32.68 21.86 -18.54
CA GLN A 9 -31.59 21.16 -17.84
C GLN A 9 -31.17 21.82 -16.52
N LEU A 10 -31.31 23.14 -16.39
CA LEU A 10 -31.04 23.86 -15.14
C LEU A 10 -32.14 23.67 -14.10
N ILE A 11 -33.40 23.50 -14.53
CA ILE A 11 -34.53 23.18 -13.64
C ILE A 11 -34.38 21.76 -13.09
N ASP A 12 -34.00 20.78 -13.91
CA ASP A 12 -33.76 19.40 -13.45
C ASP A 12 -32.54 19.30 -12.51
N LYS A 13 -31.46 20.07 -12.77
CA LYS A 13 -30.31 20.14 -11.85
C LYS A 13 -30.63 20.82 -10.51
N LYS A 14 -31.53 21.80 -10.48
CA LYS A 14 -31.99 22.41 -9.22
C LYS A 14 -32.93 21.49 -8.43
N ASN A 15 -33.80 20.73 -9.11
CA ASN A 15 -34.67 19.76 -8.45
C ASN A 15 -33.93 18.54 -7.89
N LEU A 16 -32.74 18.20 -8.43
CA LEU A 16 -31.86 17.17 -7.85
C LEU A 16 -31.20 17.57 -6.52
N SER A 17 -31.26 18.85 -6.13
CA SER A 17 -30.68 19.36 -4.86
C SER A 17 -31.72 19.63 -3.77
N LEU A 18 -33.01 19.44 -4.03
CA LEU A 18 -33.99 19.17 -2.98
C LEU A 18 -33.79 17.72 -2.55
N ARG A 19 -32.71 17.47 -1.81
CA ARG A 19 -32.58 16.26 -1.01
C ARG A 19 -33.85 16.20 -0.18
N ILE A 20 -34.72 15.25 -0.50
CA ILE A 20 -35.76 14.81 0.42
C ILE A 20 -34.99 14.39 1.67
N ILE A 21 -34.89 15.29 2.65
CA ILE A 21 -34.34 14.98 3.95
C ILE A 21 -35.31 13.94 4.48
N LYS A 22 -34.91 12.67 4.45
CA LYS A 22 -35.71 11.61 5.05
C LYS A 22 -35.97 12.06 6.48
N PRO A 23 -37.24 12.12 6.92
CA PRO A 23 -37.55 12.52 8.29
C PRO A 23 -36.71 11.66 9.23
N THR A 24 -35.91 12.32 10.07
CA THR A 24 -35.05 11.63 11.01
C THR A 24 -35.94 10.85 11.97
N GLU A 25 -35.64 9.56 12.16
CA GLU A 25 -36.43 8.69 13.06
C GLU A 25 -36.20 8.98 14.56
N TYR A 26 -35.58 10.13 14.85
CA TYR A 26 -35.15 10.52 16.18
C TYR A 26 -35.43 12.00 16.39
N VAL A 27 -35.86 12.33 17.61
CA VAL A 27 -36.12 13.69 18.10
C VAL A 27 -35.54 13.81 19.50
N ILE A 28 -35.09 14.99 19.90
CA ILE A 28 -34.54 15.25 21.24
C ILE A 28 -35.53 16.10 22.01
N CYS A 29 -35.82 15.73 23.27
CA CYS A 29 -36.64 16.57 24.13
C CYS A 29 -35.86 17.83 24.54
N ASN A 30 -36.43 19.02 24.32
CA ASN A 30 -35.80 20.29 24.68
C ASN A 30 -35.76 20.58 26.20
N GLN A 31 -36.42 19.76 27.02
CA GLN A 31 -36.44 19.94 28.48
C GLN A 31 -35.44 19.05 29.22
N CYS A 32 -35.23 17.82 28.76
CA CYS A 32 -34.37 16.83 29.42
C CYS A 32 -33.26 16.27 28.51
N GLU A 33 -33.19 16.72 27.26
CA GLU A 33 -32.24 16.26 26.24
C GLU A 33 -32.26 14.75 25.94
N GLU A 34 -33.31 14.05 26.35
CA GLU A 34 -33.50 12.62 26.04
C GLU A 34 -33.77 12.42 24.54
N LEU A 35 -33.01 11.51 23.91
CA LEU A 35 -33.18 11.11 22.51
C LEU A 35 -34.33 10.10 22.39
N LEU A 36 -35.41 10.49 21.73
CA LEU A 36 -36.61 9.70 21.54
C LEU A 36 -36.71 9.21 20.09
N ILE A 37 -37.19 7.97 19.92
CA ILE A 37 -37.47 7.41 18.60
C ILE A 37 -38.84 7.94 18.10
N TYR A 38 -38.83 8.61 16.96
CA TYR A 38 -40.03 9.07 16.26
C TYR A 38 -40.22 8.26 14.98
N LYS A 39 -41.29 7.45 14.94
CA LYS A 39 -41.72 6.80 13.70
C LYS A 39 -43.08 7.38 13.30
N PRO A 40 -43.26 7.80 12.04
CA PRO A 40 -44.53 8.36 11.56
C PRO A 40 -45.73 7.44 11.84
N SER A 41 -45.51 6.12 11.85
CA SER A 41 -46.52 5.10 12.13
C SER A 41 -47.09 5.16 13.56
N PHE A 42 -46.35 5.68 14.53
CA PHE A 42 -46.78 5.75 15.94
C PHE A 42 -47.36 7.11 16.32
N GLY A 43 -47.42 8.06 15.38
CA GLY A 43 -47.89 9.42 15.63
C GLY A 43 -47.09 10.12 16.73
N THR A 44 -47.77 10.93 17.55
CA THR A 44 -47.18 11.67 18.67
C THR A 44 -47.27 10.93 20.01
N ASN A 45 -47.69 9.66 20.03
CA ASN A 45 -47.94 8.92 21.27
C ASN A 45 -46.69 8.72 22.14
N SER A 46 -45.53 8.45 21.52
CA SER A 46 -44.27 8.32 22.24
C SER A 46 -43.84 9.64 22.87
N LEU A 47 -43.98 10.75 22.14
CA LEU A 47 -43.70 12.10 22.66
C LEU A 47 -44.70 12.50 23.75
N SER A 48 -45.99 12.21 23.58
CA SER A 48 -47.01 12.56 24.57
C SER A 48 -46.81 11.84 25.91
N LYS A 49 -46.45 10.55 25.87
CA LYS A 49 -46.06 9.79 27.07
C LYS A 49 -44.80 10.36 27.71
N HIS A 50 -43.82 10.76 26.91
CA HIS A 50 -42.64 11.41 27.43
C HIS A 50 -43.00 12.74 28.09
N VAL A 51 -43.82 13.60 27.46
CA VAL A 51 -44.21 14.92 28.02
C VAL A 51 -44.88 14.79 29.40
N SER A 52 -45.68 13.75 29.65
CA SER A 52 -46.29 13.53 30.96
C SER A 52 -45.31 13.03 32.03
N SER A 53 -44.25 12.32 31.64
CA SER A 53 -43.17 11.87 32.53
C SER A 53 -41.93 12.76 32.51
N CYS A 54 -41.89 13.77 31.64
CA CYS A 54 -40.78 14.70 31.46
C CYS A 54 -40.76 15.65 32.63
N GLN A 55 -40.27 15.15 33.76
CA GLN A 55 -39.95 16.00 34.89
C GLN A 55 -38.78 16.86 34.43
N LYS A 56 -38.89 18.19 34.57
CA LYS A 56 -37.74 19.09 34.45
C LYS A 56 -36.69 18.58 35.42
N VAL A 57 -35.75 17.79 34.94
CA VAL A 57 -34.63 17.31 35.71
C VAL A 57 -33.82 18.56 36.00
N LYS A 58 -34.10 19.20 37.14
CA LYS A 58 -33.11 20.06 37.80
C LYS A 58 -31.88 19.18 37.88
N THR A 59 -30.79 19.67 37.32
CA THR A 59 -29.47 19.06 37.17
C THR A 59 -28.91 18.55 38.50
N THR A 60 -29.51 17.52 39.08
CA THR A 60 -28.83 16.58 39.96
C THR A 60 -28.28 15.54 39.03
N VAL A 61 -27.03 15.77 38.62
CA VAL A 61 -26.22 14.86 37.82
C VAL A 61 -26.25 13.49 38.49
N SER A 62 -27.19 12.65 38.05
CA SER A 62 -27.27 11.26 38.48
C SER A 62 -26.06 10.58 37.88
N HIS A 63 -25.09 10.25 38.73
CA HIS A 63 -23.80 9.61 38.43
C HIS A 63 -23.90 8.21 37.79
N ASN A 64 -25.06 7.81 37.28
CA ASN A 64 -25.28 6.54 36.61
C ASN A 64 -25.26 6.67 35.08
N GLN A 65 -24.62 7.70 34.53
CA GLN A 65 -24.26 7.68 33.12
C GLN A 65 -23.18 6.62 32.95
N THR A 66 -23.54 5.45 32.42
CA THR A 66 -22.58 4.47 31.92
C THR A 66 -21.63 5.22 31.00
N THR A 67 -20.41 5.46 31.48
CA THR A 67 -19.38 6.13 30.70
C THR A 67 -19.27 5.42 29.36
N ILE A 68 -19.08 6.17 28.27
CA ILE A 68 -18.99 5.60 26.90
C ILE A 68 -17.66 4.81 26.73
N ASN A 69 -16.82 4.77 27.76
CA ASN A 69 -15.53 4.07 27.78
C ASN A 69 -15.60 2.57 27.40
N PRO A 70 -16.62 1.77 27.75
CA PRO A 70 -16.75 0.39 27.29
C PRO A 70 -16.92 0.28 25.77
N PHE A 71 -17.54 1.29 25.12
CA PHE A 71 -17.68 1.31 23.66
C PHE A 71 -16.35 1.63 22.96
N TYR A 72 -15.49 2.47 23.55
CA TYR A 72 -14.18 2.80 22.98
C TYR A 72 -13.05 1.83 23.37
N ALA A 73 -13.22 1.02 24.43
CA ALA A 73 -12.28 -0.06 24.78
C ALA A 73 -12.28 -1.23 23.77
N SER A 74 -13.20 -1.24 22.80
CA SER A 74 -13.38 -2.32 21.83
C SER A 74 -12.27 -2.43 20.76
N SER A 75 -11.32 -1.48 20.68
CA SER A 75 -10.19 -1.61 19.75
C SER A 75 -9.06 -2.54 20.24
N LYS A 76 -9.09 -2.97 21.52
CA LYS A 76 -8.10 -3.90 22.09
C LYS A 76 -8.65 -5.30 22.41
N ASN A 77 -9.95 -5.50 22.22
CA ASN A 77 -10.60 -6.79 22.47
C ASN A 77 -10.85 -7.49 21.14
N GLU A 78 -9.78 -7.87 20.43
CA GLU A 78 -9.94 -8.91 19.41
C GLU A 78 -10.55 -10.14 20.09
N PRO A 79 -11.63 -10.71 19.53
CA PRO A 79 -12.27 -11.87 20.15
C PRO A 79 -11.22 -12.97 20.29
N ALA A 80 -10.95 -13.36 21.54
CA ALA A 80 -9.95 -14.36 21.84
C ALA A 80 -10.34 -15.68 21.14
N ILE A 81 -9.50 -16.15 20.22
CA ILE A 81 -9.70 -17.44 19.56
C ILE A 81 -9.52 -18.54 20.63
N PRO A 82 -10.51 -19.42 20.84
CA PRO A 82 -10.40 -20.52 21.79
C PRO A 82 -9.15 -21.38 21.53
N ASP A 83 -8.42 -21.76 22.59
CA ASP A 83 -7.14 -22.49 22.44
C ASP A 83 -7.29 -23.84 21.77
N ARG A 84 -8.45 -24.49 21.92
CA ARG A 84 -8.78 -25.72 21.18
C ARG A 84 -8.69 -25.51 19.67
N ILE A 85 -9.28 -24.42 19.16
CA ILE A 85 -9.27 -24.11 17.72
C ILE A 85 -7.85 -23.79 17.27
N LYS A 86 -7.07 -23.05 18.07
CA LYS A 86 -5.67 -22.78 17.76
C LYS A 86 -4.85 -24.06 17.63
N GLN A 87 -5.08 -25.03 18.52
CA GLN A 87 -4.38 -26.31 18.51
C GLN A 87 -4.78 -27.16 17.29
N GLU A 88 -6.07 -27.21 16.94
CA GLU A 88 -6.54 -27.90 15.73
C GLU A 88 -5.94 -27.29 14.45
N ILE A 89 -5.91 -25.95 14.34
CA ILE A 89 -5.26 -25.26 13.21
C ILE A 89 -3.75 -25.57 13.16
N LYS A 90 -3.08 -25.57 14.32
CA LYS A 90 -1.65 -25.89 14.40
C LYS A 90 -1.36 -27.29 13.84
N ILE A 91 -2.15 -28.29 14.23
CA ILE A 91 -2.02 -29.67 13.73
C ILE A 91 -2.24 -29.70 12.22
N ALA A 92 -3.32 -29.09 11.73
CA ALA A 92 -3.61 -29.04 10.29
C ALA A 92 -2.48 -28.38 9.47
N CYS A 93 -1.85 -27.32 10.00
CA CYS A 93 -0.69 -26.70 9.35
C CYS A 93 0.54 -27.61 9.29
N VAL A 94 0.77 -28.41 10.33
CA VAL A 94 1.87 -29.40 10.36
C VAL A 94 1.60 -30.51 9.34
N GLU A 95 0.38 -31.04 9.32
CA GLU A 95 -0.04 -32.07 8.34
C GLU A 95 0.08 -31.56 6.90
N PHE A 96 -0.41 -30.35 6.62
CA PHE A 96 -0.25 -29.71 5.32
C PHE A 96 1.21 -29.63 4.89
N ALA A 97 2.11 -29.19 5.78
CA ALA A 97 3.53 -29.08 5.45
C ALA A 97 4.17 -30.46 5.19
N ALA A 98 3.80 -31.47 5.99
CA ALA A 98 4.35 -32.82 5.88
C ALA A 98 3.83 -33.58 4.65
N LEU A 99 2.51 -33.61 4.43
CA LEU A 99 1.87 -34.36 3.36
C LEU A 99 2.18 -33.76 1.98
N ASP A 100 2.15 -32.43 1.86
CA ASP A 100 2.38 -31.75 0.59
C ASP A 100 3.87 -31.39 0.36
N SER A 101 4.75 -31.81 1.27
CA SER A 101 6.19 -31.51 1.25
C SER A 101 6.47 -30.00 1.08
N ARG A 102 5.74 -29.16 1.81
CA ARG A 102 5.85 -27.69 1.74
C ARG A 102 6.77 -27.15 2.82
N SER A 103 7.46 -26.06 2.50
CA SER A 103 8.25 -25.32 3.49
C SER A 103 7.35 -24.72 4.57
N PHE A 104 7.81 -24.73 5.83
CA PHE A 104 7.11 -24.05 6.93
C PHE A 104 6.91 -22.54 6.67
N LYS A 105 7.78 -21.93 5.85
CA LYS A 105 7.65 -20.52 5.43
C LYS A 105 6.37 -20.27 4.63
N THR A 106 5.82 -21.27 3.94
CA THR A 106 4.59 -21.14 3.14
C THR A 106 3.40 -20.72 3.99
N ILE A 107 3.28 -21.23 5.22
CA ILE A 107 2.18 -20.89 6.15
C ILE A 107 2.24 -19.42 6.58
N HIS A 108 3.46 -18.85 6.67
CA HIS A 108 3.64 -17.44 6.98
C HIS A 108 3.43 -16.52 5.77
N GLY A 109 3.43 -17.06 4.56
CA GLY A 109 3.33 -16.31 3.32
C GLY A 109 2.03 -15.50 3.23
N ILE A 110 2.14 -14.24 2.79
CA ILE A 110 0.99 -13.33 2.64
C ILE A 110 -0.11 -13.91 1.73
N GLY A 111 0.29 -14.61 0.66
CA GLY A 111 -0.66 -15.26 -0.26
C GLY A 111 -1.49 -16.36 0.42
N PHE A 112 -0.86 -17.16 1.30
CA PHE A 112 -1.54 -18.20 2.06
C PHE A 112 -2.51 -17.60 3.08
N LYS A 113 -2.09 -16.58 3.84
CA LYS A 113 -2.96 -15.86 4.79
C LYS A 113 -4.19 -15.27 4.10
N ASN A 114 -4.00 -14.63 2.94
CA ASN A 114 -5.09 -14.07 2.16
C ASN A 114 -6.07 -15.16 1.67
N LEU A 115 -5.55 -16.30 1.19
CA LEU A 115 -6.37 -17.43 0.80
C LEU A 115 -7.19 -17.98 1.98
N ALA A 116 -6.55 -18.21 3.12
CA ALA A 116 -7.20 -18.71 4.33
C ALA A 116 -8.32 -17.76 4.77
N GLN A 117 -8.07 -16.45 4.80
CA GLN A 117 -9.07 -15.44 5.14
C GLN A 117 -10.27 -15.50 4.19
N LYS A 118 -10.05 -15.64 2.87
CA LYS A 118 -11.14 -15.78 1.89
C LYS A 118 -11.95 -17.05 2.08
N ILE A 119 -11.32 -18.16 2.46
CA ILE A 119 -12.02 -19.42 2.79
C ILE A 119 -12.89 -19.23 4.04
N PHE A 120 -12.37 -18.59 5.09
CA PHE A 120 -13.13 -18.29 6.30
C PHE A 120 -14.32 -17.36 6.01
N ASP A 121 -14.12 -16.31 5.22
CA ASP A 121 -15.18 -15.39 4.84
C ASP A 121 -16.24 -16.07 3.98
N ALA A 122 -15.85 -16.96 3.06
CA ALA A 122 -16.78 -17.78 2.30
C ALA A 122 -17.62 -18.69 3.21
N GLY A 123 -17.01 -19.23 4.27
CA GLY A 123 -17.69 -20.05 5.28
C GLY A 123 -18.91 -19.39 5.92
N LYS A 124 -18.93 -18.04 6.04
CA LYS A 124 -20.06 -17.28 6.59
C LYS A 124 -21.33 -17.40 5.73
N TYR A 125 -21.18 -17.68 4.44
CA TYR A 125 -22.29 -17.76 3.49
C TYR A 125 -22.71 -19.20 3.20
N LEU A 126 -21.98 -20.19 3.71
CA LEU A 126 -22.25 -21.60 3.45
C LEU A 126 -23.20 -22.17 4.52
N PRO A 127 -24.18 -23.01 4.13
CA PRO A 127 -25.13 -23.60 5.07
C PRO A 127 -24.42 -24.58 6.01
N ILE A 128 -24.45 -24.29 7.31
CA ILE A 128 -23.79 -25.07 8.38
C ILE A 128 -24.34 -26.51 8.44
N SER A 129 -25.58 -26.74 8.04
CA SER A 129 -26.32 -27.98 8.27
C SER A 129 -25.89 -29.19 7.43
N LYS A 130 -25.12 -29.00 6.35
CA LYS A 130 -24.83 -30.10 5.40
C LYS A 130 -23.37 -30.53 5.27
N GLY A 131 -22.45 -29.91 6.01
CA GLY A 131 -21.02 -30.12 5.78
C GLY A 131 -20.59 -29.56 4.43
N ILE A 132 -19.42 -28.94 4.38
CA ILE A 132 -18.92 -28.32 3.16
C ILE A 132 -18.00 -29.32 2.45
N ASN A 133 -18.32 -29.68 1.21
CA ASN A 133 -17.40 -30.44 0.38
C ASN A 133 -16.29 -29.51 -0.11
N VAL A 134 -15.11 -29.63 0.51
CA VAL A 134 -13.93 -28.78 0.24
C VAL A 134 -13.41 -28.96 -1.19
N GLU A 135 -13.52 -30.14 -1.78
CA GLU A 135 -13.07 -30.40 -3.16
C GLU A 135 -13.87 -29.59 -4.19
N LYS A 136 -15.15 -29.32 -3.91
CA LYS A 136 -15.98 -28.45 -4.76
C LYS A 136 -15.76 -26.97 -4.48
N LEU A 137 -15.24 -26.61 -3.31
CA LEU A 137 -14.95 -25.22 -2.94
C LEU A 137 -13.66 -24.74 -3.61
N LEU A 138 -12.64 -25.59 -3.68
CA LEU A 138 -11.34 -25.23 -4.22
C LEU A 138 -11.31 -25.40 -5.75
N PRO A 139 -10.77 -24.41 -6.50
CA PRO A 139 -10.66 -24.53 -7.95
C PRO A 139 -9.62 -25.58 -8.33
N HIS A 140 -9.87 -26.27 -9.45
CA HIS A 140 -8.91 -27.22 -10.02
C HIS A 140 -7.58 -26.50 -10.38
N PRO A 141 -6.40 -27.16 -10.25
CA PRO A 141 -5.10 -26.56 -10.54
C PRO A 141 -4.98 -25.91 -11.92
N THR A 142 -5.62 -26.49 -12.94
CA THR A 142 -5.64 -25.91 -14.30
C THR A 142 -6.38 -24.58 -14.36
N THR A 143 -7.45 -24.41 -13.58
CA THR A 143 -8.18 -23.13 -13.46
C THR A 143 -7.28 -22.08 -12.81
N VAL A 144 -6.59 -22.43 -11.73
CA VAL A 144 -5.62 -21.53 -11.06
C VAL A 144 -4.51 -21.12 -12.02
N SER A 145 -3.93 -22.07 -12.76
CA SER A 145 -2.88 -21.79 -13.75
C SER A 145 -3.36 -20.83 -14.85
N ARG A 146 -4.57 -21.02 -15.38
CA ARG A 146 -5.17 -20.11 -16.38
C ARG A 146 -5.37 -18.71 -15.83
N GLU A 147 -5.89 -18.58 -14.61
CA GLU A 147 -6.12 -17.27 -13.97
C GLU A 147 -4.80 -16.58 -13.62
N VAL A 148 -3.75 -17.32 -13.21
CA VAL A 148 -2.41 -16.75 -13.00
C VAL A 148 -1.86 -16.18 -14.30
N ASN A 149 -1.98 -16.90 -15.42
CA ASN A 149 -1.55 -16.39 -16.74
C ASN A 149 -2.33 -15.14 -17.17
N LYS A 150 -3.64 -15.11 -16.90
CA LYS A 150 -4.49 -13.96 -17.19
C LYS A 150 -4.08 -12.74 -16.36
N LEU A 151 -3.88 -12.92 -15.05
CA LEU A 151 -3.44 -11.86 -14.15
C LEU A 151 -2.04 -11.35 -14.54
N TYR A 152 -1.13 -12.26 -14.87
CA TYR A 152 0.20 -11.93 -15.38
C TYR A 152 0.10 -11.06 -16.65
N ASN A 153 -0.68 -11.49 -17.64
CA ASN A 153 -0.84 -10.76 -18.89
C ASN A 153 -1.44 -9.37 -18.66
N GLN A 154 -2.42 -9.25 -17.76
CA GLN A 154 -3.00 -7.97 -17.37
C GLN A 154 -1.96 -7.03 -16.76
N LYS A 155 -1.18 -7.52 -15.77
CA LYS A 155 -0.14 -6.72 -15.12
C LYS A 155 0.99 -6.36 -16.08
N HIS A 156 1.37 -7.28 -16.97
CA HIS A 156 2.34 -7.04 -18.02
C HIS A 156 1.88 -5.96 -19.00
N GLN A 157 0.62 -6.00 -19.45
CA GLN A 157 0.05 -4.95 -20.31
C GLN A 157 0.01 -3.59 -19.62
N GLN A 158 -0.32 -3.53 -18.32
CA GLN A 158 -0.24 -2.30 -17.53
C GLN A 158 1.18 -1.73 -17.51
N LEU A 159 2.19 -2.59 -17.26
CA LEU A 159 3.59 -2.18 -17.27
C LEU A 159 4.03 -1.66 -18.65
N VAL A 160 3.74 -2.40 -19.73
CA VAL A 160 4.09 -2.01 -21.09
C VAL A 160 3.47 -0.65 -21.45
N SER A 161 2.21 -0.42 -21.02
CA SER A 161 1.54 0.88 -21.20
C SER A 161 2.26 2.00 -20.45
N ILE A 162 2.66 1.78 -19.20
CA ILE A 162 3.43 2.75 -18.40
C ILE A 162 4.78 3.03 -19.07
N CYS A 163 5.54 2.01 -19.44
CA CYS A 163 6.83 2.16 -20.12
C CYS A 163 6.68 2.93 -21.44
N ARG A 164 5.62 2.66 -22.22
CA ARG A 164 5.32 3.40 -23.45
C ARG A 164 5.06 4.88 -23.16
N ARG A 165 4.24 5.19 -22.16
CA ARG A 165 3.93 6.58 -21.76
C ARG A 165 5.18 7.32 -21.27
N LEU A 166 6.01 6.66 -20.48
CA LEU A 166 7.28 7.23 -20.02
C LEU A 166 8.19 7.57 -21.20
N LYS A 167 8.31 6.69 -22.20
CA LYS A 167 9.08 6.96 -23.42
C LYS A 167 8.56 8.14 -24.24
N THR A 168 7.24 8.38 -24.25
CA THR A 168 6.65 9.48 -25.03
C THR A 168 6.72 10.83 -24.34
N VAL A 169 6.63 10.85 -23.01
CA VAL A 169 6.58 12.10 -22.23
C VAL A 169 7.98 12.55 -21.80
N TRP A 170 8.91 11.60 -21.65
CA TRP A 170 10.27 11.89 -21.19
C TRP A 170 11.23 11.53 -22.32
N VAL A 171 11.98 12.53 -22.81
CA VAL A 171 13.20 12.31 -23.59
C VAL A 171 14.17 11.62 -22.62
N SER A 172 14.09 10.30 -22.56
CA SER A 172 14.63 9.52 -21.45
C SER A 172 16.16 9.57 -21.48
N GLN A 173 16.75 10.31 -20.54
CA GLN A 173 18.08 9.94 -20.06
C GLN A 173 17.91 8.62 -19.28
N ASP A 174 18.78 7.65 -19.56
CA ASP A 174 18.72 6.25 -19.09
C ASP A 174 18.44 6.09 -17.58
N VAL A 175 18.81 7.10 -16.79
CA VAL A 175 18.64 7.18 -15.34
C VAL A 175 17.19 6.96 -14.87
N HIS A 176 16.18 7.52 -15.55
CA HIS A 176 14.79 7.39 -15.11
C HIS A 176 14.20 6.00 -15.37
N TYR A 177 14.60 5.37 -16.48
CA TYR A 177 14.22 3.99 -16.80
C TYR A 177 14.84 3.00 -15.79
N ILE A 178 16.10 3.25 -15.40
CA ILE A 178 16.81 2.50 -14.36
C ILE A 178 16.12 2.66 -12.99
N SER A 179 15.80 3.88 -12.57
CA SER A 179 15.16 4.14 -11.28
C SER A 179 13.79 3.46 -11.15
N CYS A 180 12.99 3.43 -12.23
CA CYS A 180 11.73 2.70 -12.24
C CYS A 180 11.90 1.17 -12.22
N LEU A 181 12.98 0.61 -12.77
CA LEU A 181 13.14 -0.85 -12.82
C LEU A 181 13.84 -1.44 -11.59
N LEU A 182 14.62 -0.65 -10.86
CA LEU A 182 15.37 -1.09 -9.69
C LEU A 182 14.67 -0.79 -8.36
N HIS A 183 13.52 -0.10 -8.39
CA HIS A 183 12.82 0.32 -7.19
C HIS A 183 12.35 -0.87 -6.31
N PRO A 184 12.58 -0.84 -4.97
CA PRO A 184 12.19 -1.92 -4.06
C PRO A 184 10.69 -2.27 -4.05
N SER A 185 9.80 -1.27 -4.18
CA SER A 185 8.34 -1.51 -4.26
C SER A 185 7.92 -2.18 -5.58
N LEU A 186 8.83 -2.18 -6.56
CA LEU A 186 8.68 -2.84 -7.85
C LEU A 186 9.43 -4.20 -7.86
N LYS A 187 9.89 -4.72 -6.70
CA LYS A 187 10.46 -6.09 -6.56
C LYS A 187 9.50 -7.18 -7.08
N GLN A 188 8.19 -6.94 -7.11
CA GLN A 188 7.20 -7.83 -7.74
C GLN A 188 7.35 -7.95 -9.28
N PHE A 189 8.11 -7.06 -9.92
CA PHE A 189 8.45 -7.12 -11.34
C PHE A 189 9.64 -8.04 -11.67
N GLN A 190 9.96 -9.01 -10.81
CA GLN A 190 10.74 -10.22 -11.19
C GLN A 190 10.18 -10.94 -12.44
N ILE A 191 8.95 -10.59 -12.82
CA ILE A 191 8.23 -10.97 -14.02
C ILE A 191 8.99 -10.66 -15.34
N ALA A 192 9.89 -9.69 -15.40
CA ALA A 192 10.64 -9.35 -16.62
C ALA A 192 12.16 -9.37 -16.40
N PRO A 193 12.79 -10.55 -16.26
CA PRO A 193 14.22 -10.66 -15.93
C PRO A 193 15.12 -9.99 -16.98
N HIS A 194 14.73 -10.01 -18.25
CA HIS A 194 15.49 -9.38 -19.34
C HIS A 194 15.53 -7.85 -19.26
N GLU A 195 14.40 -7.20 -18.94
CA GLU A 195 14.33 -5.73 -18.78
C GLU A 195 15.17 -5.28 -17.58
N LYS A 196 15.11 -6.04 -16.47
CA LYS A 196 15.95 -5.79 -15.29
C LYS A 196 17.43 -5.96 -15.61
N SER A 197 17.83 -7.02 -16.31
CA SER A 197 19.22 -7.22 -16.74
C SER A 197 19.70 -6.04 -17.58
N LYS A 198 18.90 -5.61 -18.56
CA LYS A 198 19.22 -4.47 -19.41
C LYS A 198 19.40 -3.18 -18.61
N ALA A 199 18.54 -2.91 -17.63
CA ALA A 199 18.68 -1.74 -16.75
C ALA A 199 19.98 -1.81 -15.91
N VAL A 200 20.30 -2.98 -15.35
CA VAL A 200 21.55 -3.20 -14.61
C VAL A 200 22.78 -3.00 -15.52
N ASP A 201 22.72 -3.46 -16.76
CA ASP A 201 23.84 -3.32 -17.71
C ASP A 201 24.05 -1.85 -18.13
N LEU A 202 22.97 -1.06 -18.26
CA LEU A 202 23.06 0.39 -18.47
C LEU A 202 23.71 1.11 -17.26
N VAL A 203 23.35 0.74 -16.03
CA VAL A 203 24.01 1.26 -14.82
C VAL A 203 25.50 0.93 -14.82
N LYS A 204 25.86 -0.32 -15.11
CA LYS A 204 27.27 -0.75 -15.16
C LYS A 204 28.06 0.04 -16.21
N ALA A 205 27.50 0.23 -17.41
CA ALA A 205 28.15 0.99 -18.47
C ALA A 205 28.41 2.44 -18.05
N GLU A 206 27.43 3.09 -17.41
CA GLU A 206 27.57 4.48 -16.95
C GLU A 206 28.60 4.60 -15.80
N LEU A 207 28.66 3.62 -14.88
CA LEU A 207 29.68 3.57 -13.83
C LEU A 207 31.11 3.39 -14.41
N LEU A 208 31.28 2.51 -15.39
CA LEU A 208 32.57 2.31 -16.08
C LEU A 208 33.02 3.59 -16.81
N LYS A 209 32.08 4.28 -17.46
CA LYS A 209 32.35 5.57 -18.12
C LYS A 209 32.90 6.61 -17.14
N ARG A 210 32.34 6.70 -15.94
CA ARG A 210 32.82 7.62 -14.89
C ARG A 210 34.21 7.26 -14.37
N GLN A 211 34.55 5.97 -14.28
CA GLN A 211 35.91 5.56 -13.88
C GLN A 211 36.95 5.93 -14.93
N SER A 212 36.61 5.81 -16.21
CA SER A 212 37.52 6.16 -17.31
C SER A 212 37.81 7.66 -17.44
N SER A 213 36.90 8.53 -16.99
CA SER A 213 37.10 9.98 -17.04
C SER A 213 37.91 10.55 -15.87
N THR A 214 38.12 9.78 -14.80
CA THR A 214 38.85 10.27 -13.61
C THR A 214 40.37 10.09 -13.71
N SER A 215 40.89 9.38 -14.71
CA SER A 215 42.32 9.05 -14.83
C SER A 215 43.19 10.09 -15.55
N SER A 216 42.66 11.25 -15.96
CA SER A 216 43.40 12.24 -16.76
C SER A 216 43.85 13.50 -16.00
N GLY A 217 43.78 13.51 -14.65
CA GLY A 217 43.99 14.74 -13.87
C GLY A 217 44.67 14.57 -12.51
N SER A 218 45.50 13.54 -12.32
CA SER A 218 46.36 13.47 -11.12
C SER A 218 47.76 13.97 -11.44
N SER A 219 47.96 15.27 -11.15
CA SER A 219 49.28 15.85 -10.97
C SER A 219 50.08 15.04 -9.95
N ILE A 220 51.32 14.79 -10.36
CA ILE A 220 52.41 14.14 -9.66
C ILE A 220 52.52 14.65 -8.21
N ILE A 221 52.23 13.80 -7.22
CA ILE A 221 52.89 13.88 -5.92
C ILE A 221 53.98 12.82 -5.96
N ASN A 222 55.22 13.27 -6.08
CA ASN A 222 56.41 12.45 -5.95
C ASN A 222 56.46 11.83 -4.55
N ILE A 223 56.18 10.54 -4.45
CA ILE A 223 56.57 9.74 -3.29
C ILE A 223 57.75 8.87 -3.72
N THR A 224 58.88 9.15 -3.08
CA THR A 224 60.19 8.51 -3.21
C THR A 224 60.11 6.99 -2.98
N PRO A 225 60.84 6.16 -3.76
CA PRO A 225 60.75 4.70 -3.68
C PRO A 225 61.66 4.13 -2.58
N CYS A 226 61.18 3.10 -1.87
CA CYS A 226 62.03 2.16 -1.15
C CYS A 226 61.77 0.74 -1.66
N SER A 227 62.87 0.10 -2.06
CA SER A 227 62.98 -1.13 -2.84
C SER A 227 62.90 -2.38 -1.97
N SER A 228 62.14 -3.40 -2.40
CA SER A 228 62.64 -4.79 -2.47
C SER A 228 61.60 -5.78 -3.04
N THR A 229 61.87 -6.17 -4.30
CA THR A 229 62.03 -7.55 -4.82
C THR A 229 60.89 -8.60 -4.87
N LYS A 230 60.74 -9.14 -6.10
CA LYS A 230 60.32 -10.49 -6.56
C LYS A 230 58.86 -10.76 -6.98
N SER A 231 58.61 -10.47 -8.27
CA SER A 231 58.18 -11.41 -9.32
C SER A 231 57.13 -12.50 -9.04
N SER A 232 55.99 -12.42 -9.73
CA SER A 232 55.47 -13.53 -10.55
C SER A 232 54.29 -13.07 -11.44
N THR A 233 54.38 -13.44 -12.71
CA THR A 233 53.49 -13.19 -13.84
C THR A 233 52.22 -14.06 -13.77
N THR A 234 51.02 -13.49 -13.91
CA THR A 234 49.83 -14.16 -14.49
C THR A 234 48.75 -13.14 -14.88
N SER A 235 48.11 -13.41 -16.01
CA SER A 235 47.14 -12.59 -16.76
C SER A 235 45.85 -12.30 -15.96
N LYS A 236 45.46 -11.02 -15.86
CA LYS A 236 44.25 -10.56 -15.15
C LYS A 236 43.11 -10.22 -16.11
N SER A 237 42.04 -11.00 -16.02
CA SER A 237 40.66 -10.54 -16.27
C SER A 237 40.30 -9.50 -15.20
N GLN A 238 39.70 -8.38 -15.61
CA GLN A 238 39.33 -7.28 -14.71
C GLN A 238 38.17 -7.70 -13.79
N GLN A 239 38.49 -8.21 -12.60
CA GLN A 239 37.53 -8.34 -11.51
C GLN A 239 37.34 -6.97 -10.82
N LEU A 240 36.09 -6.52 -10.76
CA LEU A 240 35.67 -5.39 -9.93
C LEU A 240 35.98 -5.66 -8.45
N THR A 241 36.42 -4.63 -7.75
CA THR A 241 36.78 -4.67 -6.33
C THR A 241 35.58 -4.96 -5.43
N PRO A 242 35.73 -5.73 -4.33
CA PRO A 242 34.63 -6.13 -3.43
C PRO A 242 33.88 -4.95 -2.78
N THR A 243 34.53 -3.80 -2.66
CA THR A 243 34.00 -2.63 -1.94
C THR A 243 32.81 -1.97 -2.65
N THR A 244 32.75 -2.03 -3.99
CA THR A 244 31.69 -1.37 -4.76
C THR A 244 30.43 -2.24 -4.89
N GLN A 245 30.55 -3.56 -4.72
CA GLN A 245 29.40 -4.48 -4.70
C GLN A 245 28.56 -4.35 -3.42
N ASN A 246 29.18 -4.01 -2.29
CA ASN A 246 28.49 -3.90 -1.00
C ASN A 246 27.67 -2.61 -0.86
N VAL A 247 28.13 -1.49 -1.44
CA VAL A 247 27.43 -0.18 -1.34
C VAL A 247 26.05 -0.22 -2.00
N LEU A 248 25.92 -0.92 -3.14
CA LEU A 248 24.62 -1.06 -3.79
C LEU A 248 23.69 -2.03 -3.06
N LEU A 249 24.21 -2.99 -2.27
CA LEU A 249 23.38 -3.92 -1.51
C LEU A 249 22.86 -3.29 -0.21
N GLU A 250 23.66 -2.45 0.44
CA GLU A 250 23.28 -1.71 1.66
C GLU A 250 22.15 -0.70 1.42
N CYS A 251 22.07 -0.08 0.25
CA CYS A 251 21.03 0.92 -0.05
C CYS A 251 19.61 0.34 -0.24
N PHE A 252 19.45 -0.98 -0.47
CA PHE A 252 18.16 -1.52 -0.94
C PHE A 252 17.52 -2.61 -0.05
N ASP A 253 18.13 -2.95 1.10
CA ASP A 253 17.71 -4.08 1.94
C ASP A 253 17.31 -3.74 3.39
N HIS A 254 17.05 -2.46 3.71
CA HIS A 254 16.39 -2.12 4.98
C HIS A 254 14.87 -2.12 4.85
N PRO A 255 14.14 -3.13 5.39
CA PRO A 255 12.71 -3.00 5.57
C PRO A 255 12.45 -1.87 6.57
N ALA A 256 11.66 -0.87 6.16
CA ALA A 256 11.18 0.17 7.05
C ALA A 256 10.21 -0.42 8.06
N GLU A 257 10.74 -0.90 9.19
CA GLU A 257 9.93 -1.31 10.35
C GLU A 257 9.76 -0.12 11.29
N GLY A 258 8.51 0.28 11.55
CA GLY A 258 8.18 1.08 12.74
C GLY A 258 7.74 2.53 12.53
N ALA A 259 6.92 2.84 11.53
CA ALA A 259 6.20 4.12 11.50
C ALA A 259 4.70 3.89 11.77
N ASP A 260 4.27 4.28 12.96
CA ASP A 260 2.88 4.33 13.38
C ASP A 260 2.02 5.11 12.38
N SER A 261 0.78 4.65 12.25
CA SER A 261 -0.23 4.98 11.24
C SER A 261 -0.64 6.46 11.21
N ILE A 262 0.27 7.35 10.84
CA ILE A 262 -0.05 8.63 10.21
C ILE A 262 -0.59 8.28 8.82
N LEU A 263 -1.68 8.93 8.38
CA LEU A 263 -2.30 8.76 7.06
C LEU A 263 -1.27 9.07 5.95
N VAL A 264 -0.42 8.11 5.60
CA VAL A 264 0.54 8.24 4.51
C VAL A 264 -0.28 8.31 3.23
N PRO A 265 -0.21 9.42 2.47
CA PRO A 265 -0.92 9.52 1.21
C PRO A 265 -0.46 8.40 0.26
N SER A 266 -1.39 7.81 -0.48
CA SER A 266 -1.06 6.80 -1.50
C SER A 266 0.05 7.33 -2.42
N PRO A 267 1.09 6.54 -2.75
CA PRO A 267 2.19 6.97 -3.61
C PRO A 267 1.73 7.60 -4.93
N GLU A 268 0.59 7.12 -5.46
CA GLU A 268 -0.02 7.66 -6.69
C GLU A 268 -0.54 9.09 -6.52
N LYS A 269 -1.15 9.40 -5.37
CA LYS A 269 -1.66 10.75 -5.08
C LYS A 269 -0.52 11.74 -4.91
N GLU A 270 0.53 11.32 -4.22
CA GLU A 270 1.73 12.12 -4.00
C GLU A 270 2.48 12.39 -5.31
N LEU A 271 2.56 11.40 -6.20
CA LEU A 271 3.10 11.57 -7.56
C LEU A 271 2.27 12.56 -8.39
N ILE A 272 0.94 12.47 -8.35
CA ILE A 272 0.07 13.44 -9.04
C ILE A 272 0.28 14.85 -8.46
N GLN A 273 0.40 14.96 -7.14
CA GLN A 273 0.68 16.22 -6.46
C GLN A 273 2.03 16.80 -6.90
N TYR A 274 3.09 16.00 -6.94
CA TYR A 274 4.40 16.41 -7.43
C TYR A 274 4.35 16.90 -8.88
N LEU A 275 3.70 16.15 -9.78
CA LEU A 275 3.55 16.52 -11.18
C LEU A 275 2.70 17.79 -11.39
N SER A 276 1.75 18.04 -10.49
CA SER A 276 0.93 19.26 -10.52
C SER A 276 1.63 20.47 -9.89
N SER A 277 2.63 20.24 -9.04
CA SER A 277 3.41 21.30 -8.43
C SER A 277 4.48 21.77 -9.42
N ASN A 278 4.45 23.05 -9.80
CA ASN A 278 5.45 23.69 -10.68
C ASN A 278 6.79 23.88 -9.92
N ILE A 279 7.33 22.82 -9.36
CA ILE A 279 8.59 22.82 -8.62
C ILE A 279 9.71 22.61 -9.63
N THR A 280 10.52 23.64 -9.83
CA THR A 280 11.68 23.60 -10.72
C THR A 280 12.92 23.20 -9.92
N LEU A 281 13.67 22.22 -10.42
CA LEU A 281 14.99 21.92 -9.89
C LEU A 281 15.96 22.99 -10.41
N GLU A 282 16.74 23.60 -9.52
CA GLU A 282 17.81 24.51 -9.91
C GLU A 282 18.79 23.81 -10.89
N PRO A 283 19.32 24.48 -11.92
CA PRO A 283 20.15 23.85 -12.95
C PRO A 283 21.39 23.11 -12.43
N ASN A 284 21.90 23.54 -11.27
CA ASN A 284 23.03 22.93 -10.57
C ASN A 284 22.64 22.42 -9.17
N GLY A 285 21.34 22.23 -8.93
CA GLY A 285 20.81 21.79 -7.65
C GLY A 285 21.12 20.31 -7.39
N ASP A 286 21.63 20.02 -6.21
CA ASP A 286 21.77 18.64 -5.73
C ASP A 286 20.38 18.02 -5.51
N VAL A 287 20.09 16.97 -6.27
CA VAL A 287 18.82 16.23 -6.25
C VAL A 287 18.53 15.63 -4.87
N LEU A 288 19.55 15.24 -4.11
CA LEU A 288 19.38 14.68 -2.77
C LEU A 288 18.97 15.77 -1.77
N LEU A 289 19.60 16.95 -1.86
CA LEU A 289 19.20 18.13 -1.09
C LEU A 289 17.79 18.59 -1.45
N PHE A 290 17.41 18.48 -2.72
CA PHE A 290 16.06 18.78 -3.18
C PHE A 290 15.01 17.90 -2.50
N TRP A 291 15.18 16.58 -2.52
CA TRP A 291 14.22 15.66 -1.88
C TRP A 291 14.22 15.79 -0.36
N LYS A 292 15.38 16.01 0.25
CA LYS A 292 15.49 16.30 1.68
C LYS A 292 14.71 17.57 2.07
N LYS A 293 14.76 18.61 1.23
CA LYS A 293 14.00 19.86 1.45
C LYS A 293 12.48 19.64 1.31
N HIS A 294 12.05 18.71 0.45
CA HIS A 294 10.63 18.45 0.20
C HIS A 294 10.09 17.19 0.90
N GLN A 295 10.82 16.60 1.84
CA GLN A 295 10.43 15.37 2.55
C GLN A 295 9.10 15.52 3.30
N ASN A 296 8.77 16.72 3.78
CA ASN A 296 7.49 16.96 4.45
C ASN A 296 6.31 17.09 3.46
N THR A 297 6.58 17.47 2.20
CA THR A 297 5.57 17.64 1.15
C THR A 297 5.34 16.34 0.40
N PHE A 298 6.42 15.58 0.19
CA PHE A 298 6.42 14.31 -0.52
C PHE A 298 7.15 13.24 0.31
N PRO A 299 6.58 12.78 1.44
CA PRO A 299 7.24 11.84 2.33
C PRO A 299 7.48 10.47 1.69
N THR A 300 6.56 10.01 0.85
CA THR A 300 6.68 8.72 0.18
C THR A 300 7.68 8.78 -0.96
N LEU A 301 7.71 9.86 -1.75
CA LEU A 301 8.65 10.02 -2.86
C LEU A 301 10.06 10.39 -2.39
N ALA A 302 10.19 11.15 -1.31
CA ALA A 302 11.50 11.51 -0.75
C ALA A 302 12.17 10.38 0.03
N SER A 303 11.43 9.33 0.40
CA SER A 303 11.97 8.12 1.06
C SER A 303 12.37 7.01 0.08
N ILE A 304 12.10 7.19 -1.22
CA ILE A 304 12.54 6.35 -2.33
C ILE A 304 14.01 6.59 -2.64
#